data_AF-A0A1G2YLD0-F1
#
_entry.id   AF-A0A1G2YLD0-F1
#
_cell.length_a   1.000
_cell.length_b   1.000
_cell.length_c   1.000
_cell.angle_alpha   90.00
_cell.angle_beta   90.00
_cell.angle_gamma   90.00
#
_symmetry.space_group_name_H-M   'P 1'
#
loop_
_entity.id
_entity.type
_entity.pdbx_description
1 polymer ?
#
loop_
_entity_poly.entity_id
_entity_poly.type
_entity_poly.pdbx_seq_one_letter_code
_entity_poly.pdbx_strand_id
1 'polypeptide(L)' 'MFVLGGLHSANTKKLAELCKKYNFQTFHLQNWKELDKSTLRGKDIAGVTAGASTPQWIISEFVDNLRKINGKKMKK' A
#
# COMPACT_ATOMS: atom_id res chain seq x y z
N MET A 1 -2.76 -5.49 -1.71
CA MET A 1 -3.14 -4.89 -0.43
C MET A 1 -1.94 -4.12 0.09
N PHE A 2 -2.10 -2.84 0.41
CA PHE A 2 -1.04 -1.98 0.94
C PHE A 2 -1.37 -1.63 2.38
N VAL A 3 -0.47 -1.95 3.31
CA VAL A 3 -0.61 -1.65 4.73
C VAL A 3 0.40 -0.58 5.08
N LEU A 4 -0.08 0.63 5.37
CA LEU A 4 0.76 1.79 5.62
C LEU A 4 1.09 1.95 7.10
N GLY A 5 2.35 2.24 7.42
CA GLY A 5 2.78 2.65 8.75
C GLY A 5 4.18 2.17 9.11
N GLY A 6 4.72 2.65 10.23
CA GLY A 6 6.11 2.42 10.62
C GLY A 6 6.50 0.93 10.71
N LEU A 7 7.70 0.59 10.26
CA LEU A 7 8.21 -0.79 10.27
C LEU A 7 8.42 -1.36 11.67
N HIS A 8 8.61 -0.49 12.67
CA HIS A 8 8.76 -0.84 14.08
C HIS A 8 7.42 -0.85 14.86
N SER A 9 6.31 -0.50 14.22
CA SER A 9 4.99 -0.55 14.85
C SER A 9 4.52 -2.00 14.98
N ALA A 10 4.47 -2.52 16.20
CA ALA A 10 3.96 -3.87 16.47
C ALA A 10 2.54 -4.08 15.93
N ASN A 11 1.68 -3.07 16.09
CA ASN A 11 0.29 -3.11 15.60
C ASN A 11 0.23 -3.13 14.07
N THR A 12 1.00 -2.28 13.39
CA THR A 12 1.02 -2.24 11.92
C THR A 12 1.62 -3.52 11.34
N LYS A 13 2.67 -4.04 11.97
CA LYS A 13 3.28 -5.32 11.57
C LYS A 13 2.27 -6.46 11.70
N LYS A 14 1.54 -6.53 12.83
CA LYS A 14 0.51 -7.56 13.04
C LYS A 14 -0.63 -7.45 12.02
N LEU A 15 -1.06 -6.23 11.70
CA LEU A 15 -2.05 -5.97 10.65
C LEU A 15 -1.56 -6.46 9.28
N ALA A 16 -0.30 -6.15 8.92
CA ALA A 16 0.31 -6.60 7.67
C ALA A 16 0.42 -8.12 7.58
N GLU A 17 0.86 -8.78 8.66
CA GLU A 17 0.92 -10.24 8.76
C GLU A 17 -0.46 -10.88 8.58
N LEU A 18 -1.49 -10.32 9.22
CA LEU A 18 -2.86 -10.80 9.09
C LEU A 18 -3.36 -10.64 7.64
N CYS A 19 -3.19 -9.48 7.03
CA CYS A 19 -3.54 -9.26 5.63
C CYS A 19 -2.77 -10.22 4.71
N LYS A 20 -1.47 -10.46 4.96
CA LYS A 20 -0.63 -11.37 4.18
C LYS A 20 -1.13 -12.82 4.21
N LYS A 21 -1.68 -13.25 5.35
CA LYS A 21 -2.26 -14.60 5.51
C LYS A 21 -3.41 -14.87 4.53
N TYR A 22 -4.22 -13.86 4.21
CA TYR A 22 -5.37 -13.99 3.29
C TYR A 22 -5.10 -13.45 1.89
N ASN A 23 -4.14 -12.54 1.75
CA ASN A 23 -3.72 -11.97 0.49
C ASN A 23 -2.18 -11.94 0.44
N PHE A 24 -1.58 -12.91 -0.25
CA PHE A 24 -0.13 -13.00 -0.40
C PHE A 24 0.48 -11.76 -1.10
N GLN A 25 -0.31 -10.99 -1.84
CA GLN A 25 0.09 -9.69 -2.42
C GLN A 25 -0.20 -8.54 -1.44
N THR A 26 0.20 -8.75 -0.19
CA THR A 26 0.22 -7.72 0.85
C THR A 26 1.63 -7.16 1.00
N PHE A 27 1.72 -5.84 1.05
CA PHE A 27 2.95 -5.06 1.19
C PHE A 27 2.83 -4.12 2.39
N HIS A 28 3.78 -4.18 3.32
CA HIS A 28 3.90 -3.25 4.43
C HIS A 28 4.90 -2.17 4.03
N LEU A 29 4.43 -0.92 3.95
CA LEU A 29 5.20 0.23 3.46
C LEU A 29 5.00 1.42 4.40
N GLN A 30 5.98 2.30 4.55
CA GLN A 30 5.81 3.52 5.35
C GLN A 30 5.23 4.68 4.53
N ASN A 31 5.45 4.69 3.21
CA ASN A 31 4.99 5.74 2.31
C ASN A 31 5.07 5.27 0.85
N TRP A 32 4.70 6.15 -0.09
CA TRP A 32 4.69 5.89 -1.52
C TRP A 32 6.06 5.50 -2.10
N LYS A 33 7.16 6.05 -1.57
CA LYS A 33 8.51 5.88 -2.13
C LYS A 33 9.03 4.46 -1.96
N GLU A 34 8.51 3.71 -0.99
CA GLU A 34 8.88 2.32 -0.74
C GLU A 34 8.16 1.32 -1.67
N LEU A 35 7.14 1.76 -2.41
CA LEU A 35 6.39 0.89 -3.30
C LEU A 35 7.23 0.52 -4.53
N ASP A 36 7.50 -0.77 -4.71
CA ASP A 36 7.90 -1.30 -6.01
C ASP A 36 6.70 -1.24 -6.99
N LYS A 37 6.73 -0.28 -7.90
CA LYS A 37 5.68 -0.06 -8.91
C LYS A 37 5.48 -1.25 -9.84
N SER A 38 6.48 -2.14 -9.94
CA SER A 38 6.38 -3.38 -10.71
C SER A 38 5.23 -4.28 -10.21
N THR A 39 4.90 -4.19 -8.92
CA THR A 39 3.81 -4.93 -8.25
C THR A 39 2.41 -4.49 -8.69
N LEU A 40 2.29 -3.33 -9.33
CA LEU A 40 1.02 -2.78 -9.82
C LEU A 40 0.63 -3.33 -11.19
N ARG A 41 1.56 -3.98 -11.92
CA ARG A 41 1.30 -4.44 -13.29
C ARG A 41 0.18 -5.49 -13.33
N GLY A 42 -0.77 -5.28 -14.22
CA GLY A 42 -1.90 -6.20 -14.43
C GLY A 42 -2.87 -6.25 -13.26
N LYS A 43 -2.92 -5.22 -12.40
CA LYS A 43 -3.86 -5.11 -11.28
C LYS A 43 -4.81 -3.94 -11.52
N ASP A 44 -6.11 -4.23 -11.40
CA ASP A 44 -7.16 -3.22 -11.55
C ASP A 44 -7.63 -2.67 -10.20
N ILE A 45 -7.42 -3.42 -9.11
CA ILE A 45 -7.93 -3.10 -7.77
C ILE A 45 -6.77 -3.07 -6.77
N ALA A 46 -6.70 -1.98 -6.00
CA ALA A 46 -5.78 -1.80 -4.90
C ALA A 46 -6.54 -1.56 -3.59
N GLY A 47 -6.36 -2.45 -2.61
CA GLY A 47 -6.77 -2.20 -1.23
C GLY A 47 -5.69 -1.46 -0.46
N VAL A 48 -6.07 -0.44 0.30
CA VAL A 48 -5.18 0.36 1.17
C VAL A 48 -5.75 0.36 2.57
N THR A 49 -4.91 0.09 3.57
CA THR A 49 -5.21 0.27 4.99
C THR A 49 -3.97 0.83 5.69
N ALA A 50 -4.11 1.26 6.94
CA ALA A 50 -3.00 1.85 7.68
C ALA A 50 -3.07 1.51 9.17
N GLY A 51 -1.92 1.50 9.84
CA GLY A 51 -1.86 1.41 11.29
C GLY A 51 -2.39 2.69 11.94
N ALA A 52 -2.95 2.58 13.14
CA ALA A 52 -3.59 3.70 13.86
C ALA A 52 -2.72 4.95 14.04
N SER A 53 -1.40 4.78 14.15
CA SER A 53 -0.42 5.89 14.29
C SER A 53 0.04 6.49 12.95
N THR A 54 -0.54 6.07 11.83
CA THR A 54 -0.13 6.52 10.50
C THR A 54 -0.90 7.78 10.11
N PRO A 55 -0.23 8.93 9.89
CA PRO A 55 -0.93 10.16 9.54
C PRO A 55 -1.76 10.06 8.26
N GLN A 56 -2.93 10.71 8.27
CA GLN A 56 -3.88 10.72 7.14
C GLN A 56 -3.26 11.21 5.82
N TRP A 57 -2.30 12.13 5.88
CA TRP A 57 -1.64 12.67 4.69
C TRP A 57 -0.81 11.61 3.95
N ILE A 58 -0.19 10.66 4.67
CA ILE A 58 0.54 9.53 4.06
C ILE A 58 -0.43 8.65 3.26
N ILE A 59 -1.59 8.35 3.86
CA ILE A 59 -2.63 7.53 3.25
C ILE A 59 -3.16 8.20 1.99
N SER A 60 -3.47 9.50 2.10
CA SER A 60 -4.03 10.30 1.01
C SER A 60 -3.05 10.41 -0.16
N GLU A 61 -1.77 10.73 0.12
CA GLU A 61 -0.71 10.78 -0.89
C GLU A 61 -0.56 9.43 -1.61
N PHE A 62 -0.58 8.31 -0.86
CA PHE A 62 -0.45 6.98 -1.45
C PHE A 62 -1.62 6.66 -2.39
N VAL A 63 -2.86 6.94 -1.96
CA VAL A 63 -4.07 6.72 -2.76
C VAL A 63 -4.07 7.60 -4.02
N ASP A 64 -3.69 8.87 -3.90
CA ASP A 64 -3.63 9.79 -5.04
C ASP A 64 -2.60 9.35 -6.08
N ASN A 65 -1.45 8.85 -5.63
CA ASN A 65 -0.44 8.31 -6.53
C ASN A 65 -0.90 7.02 -7.23
N LEU A 66 -1.59 6.12 -6.53
CA LEU A 66 -2.22 4.94 -7.15
C LEU A 66 -3.20 5.35 -8.25
N ARG A 67 -4.06 6.34 -7.99
CA ARG A 67 -5.03 6.86 -8.97
C ARG A 67 -4.35 7.45 -10.20
N LYS A 68 -3.27 8.22 -10.01
CA LYS A 68 -2.49 8.83 -11.11
C LYS A 68 -1.85 7.77 -12.02
N ILE A 69 -1.38 6.65 -11.45
CA ILE A 69 -0.83 5.55 -12.26
C ILE A 69 -1.92 4.90 -13.10
N ASN A 70 -3.11 4.66 -12.55
CA ASN A 70 -4.20 4.06 -13.33
C ASN A 70 -4.68 4.97 -14.48
N GLY A 71 -4.72 6.29 -14.24
CA GLY A 71 -5.09 7.27 -15.28
C GLY A 71 -4.08 7.38 -16.42
N LYS A 72 -2.80 7.07 -16.16
CA LYS A 72 -1.79 6.85 -17.19
C LYS A 72 -1.72 5.36 -17.48
N LYS A 73 -2.66 4.81 -18.30
CA LYS A 73 -2.53 3.46 -18.86
C LYS A 73 -1.07 3.25 -19.21
N MET A 74 -0.39 2.34 -18.51
CA MET A 74 0.98 1.95 -18.83
C MET A 74 0.90 1.45 -20.26
N LYS A 75 1.31 2.30 -21.22
CA LYS A 75 1.34 1.93 -22.63
C LYS A 75 2.20 0.67 -22.69
N LYS A 76 1.57 -0.42 -23.14
CA LYS A 76 2.25 -1.68 -23.44
C LYS A 76 3.43 -1.41 -24.36
#